data_AF-A0AAV7GR99-F1
#
_entry.id   AF-A0AAV7GR99-F1
#
_cell.length_a   1.000
_cell.length_b   1.000
_cell.length_c   1.000
_cell.angle_alpha   90.00
_cell.angle_beta   90.00
_cell.angle_gamma   90.00
#
_symmetry.space_group_name_H-M   'P 1'
#
loop_
_entity.id
_entity.type
_entity.pdbx_description
1 polymer ?
#
loop_
_entity_poly.entity_id
_entity_poly.type
_entity_poly.pdbx_seq_one_letter_code
_entity_poly.pdbx_strand_id
1 'polypeptide(L)'
;MCPKPFDLLQGIGNNDQKVLVLAATNTPYALDQVIRRRFDKRIYIPLSDLKALQHMFKVHLGNTPNNLMENDYESLARRMEGFYGSDIFVCVSFVVNVFAS
;
A
#
# COMPACT_ATOMS: atom_id res chain seq x y z
N MET A 1 3.57 -34.06 -23.25
CA MET A 1 4.44 -32.88 -23.13
C MET A 1 3.71 -31.88 -22.24
N CYS A 2 4.04 -31.81 -20.95
CA CYS A 2 3.31 -30.95 -20.00
C CYS A 2 3.67 -29.47 -20.28
N PRO A 3 2.70 -28.58 -20.55
CA PRO A 3 2.99 -27.15 -20.73
C PRO A 3 3.52 -26.57 -19.42
N LYS A 4 4.53 -25.69 -19.54
CA LYS A 4 5.19 -25.09 -18.37
C LYS A 4 4.31 -23.97 -17.81
N PRO A 5 4.25 -23.80 -16.48
CA PRO A 5 3.33 -22.86 -15.82
C PRO A 5 3.49 -21.38 -16.22
N PHE A 6 4.57 -21.03 -16.93
CA PHE A 6 4.85 -19.66 -17.39
C PHE A 6 4.17 -19.25 -18.71
N ASP A 7 3.52 -20.18 -19.41
CA ASP A 7 2.82 -19.88 -20.68
C ASP A 7 1.44 -19.22 -20.46
N LEU A 8 0.92 -19.21 -19.22
CA LEU A 8 -0.32 -18.50 -18.87
C LEU A 8 -0.16 -16.96 -18.80
N LEU A 9 1.09 -16.47 -18.80
CA LEU A 9 1.41 -15.04 -18.68
C LEU A 9 1.77 -14.38 -20.02
N GLN A 10 1.61 -15.06 -21.15
CA GLN A 10 1.80 -14.49 -22.48
C GLN A 10 0.50 -14.61 -23.27
N GLY A 11 -0.13 -13.46 -23.51
CA GLY A 11 -1.04 -13.20 -24.62
C GLY A 11 -2.11 -14.27 -24.85
N ILE A 12 -3.25 -14.13 -24.16
CA ILE A 12 -4.50 -14.79 -24.56
C ILE A 12 -4.86 -14.30 -25.97
N GLY A 13 -4.63 -15.16 -26.96
CA GLY A 13 -5.43 -15.18 -28.17
C GLY A 13 -6.80 -15.80 -27.86
N ASN A 14 -7.85 -15.09 -28.25
CA ASN A 14 -9.22 -15.59 -28.42
C ASN A 14 -10.01 -16.00 -27.17
N ASN A 15 -10.15 -15.09 -26.20
CA ASN A 15 -11.36 -14.96 -25.37
C ASN A 15 -11.41 -13.53 -24.81
N ASP A 16 -12.56 -12.85 -24.93
CA ASP A 16 -12.77 -11.42 -24.62
C ASP A 16 -12.57 -11.01 -23.14
N GLN A 17 -12.01 -11.88 -22.29
CA GLN A 17 -11.68 -11.57 -20.91
C GLN A 17 -10.24 -11.07 -20.79
N LYS A 18 -10.08 -9.75 -20.77
CA LYS A 18 -8.83 -9.10 -20.39
C LYS A 18 -8.59 -9.32 -18.89
N VAL A 19 -7.62 -10.16 -18.55
CA VAL A 19 -7.17 -10.38 -17.16
C VAL A 19 -6.10 -9.35 -16.80
N LEU A 20 -6.29 -8.61 -15.70
CA LEU A 20 -5.28 -7.71 -15.12
C LEU A 20 -4.51 -8.43 -14.02
N VAL A 21 -3.19 -8.53 -14.16
CA VAL A 21 -2.31 -9.11 -13.13
C VAL A 21 -1.57 -8.00 -12.41
N LEU A 22 -1.70 -7.98 -11.08
CA LEU A 22 -0.97 -7.05 -10.19
C LEU A 22 0.04 -7.84 -9.35
N ALA A 23 1.22 -7.27 -9.14
CA ALA A 23 2.28 -7.83 -8.30
C ALA A 23 2.97 -6.71 -7.51
N ALA A 24 3.41 -7.02 -6.29
CA ALA A 24 4.13 -6.10 -5.41
C ALA A 24 5.47 -6.71 -4.97
N THR A 25 6.52 -5.89 -4.90
CA THR A 25 7.87 -6.32 -4.47
C THR A 25 8.59 -5.18 -3.77
N ASN A 26 9.33 -5.50 -2.70
CA ASN A 26 10.21 -4.56 -2.02
C ASN A 26 11.63 -4.54 -2.62
N THR A 27 11.95 -5.49 -3.53
CA THR A 27 13.28 -5.66 -4.13
C THR A 27 13.18 -5.77 -5.65
N PRO A 28 12.84 -4.68 -6.36
CA PRO A 28 12.59 -4.71 -7.81
C PRO A 28 13.83 -5.10 -8.64
N TYR A 29 15.03 -4.87 -8.11
CA TYR A 29 16.31 -5.19 -8.76
C TYR A 29 16.68 -6.68 -8.68
N ALA A 30 16.10 -7.42 -7.73
CA ALA A 30 16.34 -8.86 -7.58
C ALA A 30 15.54 -9.71 -8.58
N LEU A 31 14.59 -9.10 -9.31
CA LEU A 31 13.79 -9.79 -10.31
C LEU A 31 14.59 -10.10 -11.58
N ASP A 32 14.44 -11.34 -12.07
CA ASP A 32 15.04 -11.76 -13.33
C ASP A 32 14.55 -10.90 -14.51
N GLN A 33 15.40 -10.77 -15.54
CA GLN A 33 15.11 -9.95 -16.72
C GLN A 33 13.84 -10.41 -17.46
N VAL A 34 13.56 -11.72 -17.50
CA VAL A 34 12.38 -12.27 -18.19
C VAL A 34 11.09 -11.80 -17.52
N ILE A 35 11.05 -11.80 -16.18
CA ILE A 35 9.88 -11.34 -15.41
C ILE A 35 9.75 -9.82 -15.51
N ARG A 36 10.86 -9.08 -15.44
CA ARG A 36 10.84 -7.61 -15.59
C ARG A 36 10.27 -7.16 -16.94
N ARG A 37 10.46 -7.92 -18.02
CA ARG A 37 9.88 -7.66 -19.35
C ARG A 37 8.40 -8.08 -19.51
N ARG A 38 7.83 -8.80 -18.54
CA ARG A 38 6.39 -9.11 -18.52
C ARG A 38 5.61 -8.06 -17.73
N PHE A 39 6.26 -7.35 -16.81
CA PHE A 39 5.71 -6.23 -16.06
C PHE A 39 6.23 -4.89 -16.61
N ASP A 40 5.67 -4.50 -17.76
CA ASP A 40 6.06 -3.27 -18.47
C ASP A 40 5.60 -2.00 -17.77
N LYS A 41 4.46 -2.06 -17.07
CA LYS A 41 3.94 -0.97 -16.24
C LYS A 41 4.40 -1.16 -14.81
N ARG A 42 5.19 -0.21 -14.31
CA ARG A 42 5.74 -0.22 -12.96
C ARG A 42 5.41 1.10 -12.29
N ILE A 43 4.84 1.02 -11.09
CA ILE A 43 4.49 2.17 -10.28
C ILE A 43 5.37 2.10 -9.04
N TYR A 44 6.18 3.14 -8.83
CA TYR A 44 6.91 3.30 -7.59
C TYR A 44 5.97 3.88 -6.54
N ILE A 45 5.91 3.24 -5.37
CA ILE A 45 5.13 3.70 -4.23
C ILE A 45 6.12 4.36 -3.26
N PRO A 46 6.18 5.71 -3.19
CA PRO A 46 7.02 6.39 -2.23
C PRO A 46 6.46 6.27 -0.81
N LEU A 47 7.26 6.69 0.17
CA LEU A 47 6.76 6.95 1.51
C LEU A 47 5.71 8.07 1.48
N SER A 48 4.83 8.07 2.48
CA SER A 48 3.75 9.05 2.58
C SER A 48 4.29 10.42 2.99
N ASP A 49 3.87 11.46 2.28
CA ASP A 49 4.15 12.85 2.64
C ASP A 49 3.36 13.27 3.89
N LEU A 50 3.79 14.35 4.56
CA LEU A 50 3.11 14.90 5.74
C LEU A 50 1.59 15.06 5.58
N LYS A 51 1.14 15.55 4.42
CA LYS A 51 -0.30 15.70 4.14
C LYS A 51 -1.02 14.36 4.04
N ALA A 52 -0.37 13.36 3.43
CA ALA A 52 -0.91 12.01 3.35
C ALA A 52 -0.97 11.37 4.74
N LEU A 53 0.07 11.56 5.57
CA LEU A 53 0.10 11.09 6.96
C LEU A 53 -1.05 11.69 7.79
N GLN A 54 -1.26 13.01 7.72
CA GLN A 54 -2.40 13.68 8.38
C GLN A 54 -3.73 13.08 7.92
N HIS A 55 -3.90 12.85 6.62
CA HIS A 55 -5.10 12.25 6.07
C HIS A 55 -5.29 10.81 6.53
N MET A 56 -4.21 10.01 6.62
CA MET A 56 -4.26 8.65 7.14
C MET A 56 -4.77 8.63 8.57
N PHE A 57 -4.26 9.51 9.45
CA PHE A 57 -4.77 9.61 10.82
C PHE A 57 -6.27 9.87 10.88
N LYS A 58 -6.78 10.81 10.08
CA LYS A 58 -8.22 11.12 10.02
C LYS A 58 -9.05 9.92 9.53
N VAL A 59 -8.59 9.26 8.47
CA VAL A 59 -9.26 8.08 7.91
C VAL A 59 -9.30 6.93 8.92
N HIS A 60 -8.21 6.72 9.66
CA HIS A 60 -8.08 5.59 10.58
C HIS A 60 -8.80 5.83 11.91
N LEU A 61 -8.89 7.08 12.37
CA LEU A 61 -9.72 7.45 13.53
C LEU A 61 -11.21 7.37 13.21
N GLY A 62 -11.61 7.66 11.97
CA GLY A 62 -12.98 7.54 11.49
C GLY A 62 -13.95 8.32 12.37
N ASN A 63 -14.93 7.62 12.95
CA ASN A 63 -15.96 8.19 13.82
C ASN A 63 -15.66 8.02 15.32
N THR A 64 -14.44 7.58 15.68
CA THR A 64 -14.07 7.43 17.09
C THR A 64 -14.13 8.80 17.77
N PRO A 65 -14.88 8.97 18.86
CA PRO A 65 -14.96 10.24 19.56
C PRO A 65 -13.57 10.65 20.02
N ASN A 66 -13.10 11.79 19.52
CA ASN A 66 -11.80 12.35 19.83
C ASN A 66 -11.91 13.87 19.98
N ASN A 67 -11.02 14.46 20.78
CA ASN A 67 -10.93 15.91 20.98
C ASN A 67 -9.71 16.50 20.24
N LEU A 68 -9.29 15.86 19.14
CA LEU A 68 -8.11 16.27 18.38
C LEU A 68 -8.45 17.43 17.45
N MET A 69 -7.60 18.46 17.45
CA MET A 69 -7.66 19.57 16.53
C MET A 69 -6.77 19.33 15.30
N GLU A 70 -6.96 20.12 14.24
CA GLU A 70 -6.11 20.06 13.03
C GLU A 70 -4.61 20.16 13.31
N ASN A 71 -4.23 21.02 14.27
CA ASN A 71 -2.84 21.18 14.69
C ASN A 71 -2.27 19.91 15.36
N ASP A 72 -3.11 19.09 15.99
CA ASP A 72 -2.68 17.84 16.61
C ASP A 72 -2.37 16.79 15.53
N TYR A 73 -3.20 16.70 14.48
CA TYR A 73 -2.93 15.85 13.33
C TYR A 73 -1.63 16.23 12.63
N GLU A 74 -1.36 17.52 12.47
CA GLU A 74 -0.09 17.99 11.93
C GLU A 74 1.10 17.60 12.80
N SER A 75 0.97 17.77 14.11
CA SER A 75 2.01 17.42 15.08
C SER A 75 2.29 15.91 15.08
N LEU A 76 1.25 15.08 15.00
CA LEU A 76 1.36 13.62 14.89
C LEU A 76 2.00 13.20 13.58
N ALA A 77 1.59 13.80 12.45
CA ALA A 77 2.17 13.52 11.15
C ALA A 77 3.67 13.83 11.09
N ARG A 78 4.11 14.96 11.68
CA ARG A 78 5.54 15.30 11.76
C ARG A 78 6.35 14.31 12.59
N ARG A 79 5.77 13.77 13.67
CA ARG A 79 6.44 12.75 14.50
C ARG A 79 6.57 11.40 13.81
N MET A 80 5.69 11.13 12.86
CA MET A 80 5.61 9.86 12.12
C MET A 80 6.17 9.98 10.70
N GLU A 81 6.94 11.04 10.44
CA GLU A 81 7.67 11.18 9.18
C GLU A 81 8.68 10.05 9.01
N GLY A 82 8.66 9.40 7.84
CA GLY A 82 9.53 8.25 7.55
C GLY A 82 9.00 6.88 7.98
N PHE A 83 7.85 6.82 8.66
CA PHE A 83 7.20 5.54 9.00
C PHE A 83 6.38 4.98 7.83
N TYR A 84 6.19 3.67 7.83
CA TYR A 84 5.32 3.02 6.85
C TYR A 84 3.85 3.22 7.23
N GLY A 85 2.96 3.23 6.22
CA GLY A 85 1.53 3.34 6.46
C GLY A 85 0.96 2.26 7.39
N SER A 86 1.57 1.07 7.39
CA SER A 86 1.24 -0.02 8.32
C SER A 86 1.48 0.35 9.79
N ASP A 87 2.56 1.07 10.07
CA ASP A 87 2.94 1.43 11.44
C ASP A 87 1.93 2.42 12.01
N ILE A 88 1.48 3.37 11.19
CA ILE A 88 0.45 4.35 11.54
C ILE A 88 -0.87 3.64 11.85
N PHE A 89 -1.26 2.66 11.02
CA PHE A 89 -2.47 1.88 11.26
C PHE A 89 -2.42 1.16 12.61
N VAL A 90 -1.29 0.52 12.92
CA VAL A 90 -1.10 -0.18 14.20
C VAL A 90 -1.17 0.80 15.37
N CYS A 91 -0.50 1.95 15.28
CA CYS A 91 -0.55 2.98 16.33
C CYS A 91 -1.97 3.46 16.60
N VAL A 92 -2.73 3.80 15.54
CA VAL A 92 -4.11 4.30 15.70
C VAL A 92 -5.03 3.19 16.23
N SER A 93 -4.94 1.99 15.67
CA SER A 93 -5.75 0.84 16.10
C SER A 93 -5.51 0.49 17.57
N PHE A 94 -4.26 0.53 18.02
CA PHE A 94 -3.92 0.34 19.43
C PHE A 94 -4.60 1.37 20.33
N VAL A 95 -4.51 2.65 19.97
CA VAL A 95 -5.13 3.74 20.74
C VAL A 95 -6.65 3.57 20.81
N VAL A 96 -7.31 3.33 19.67
CA VAL A 96 -8.77 3.15 19.60
C VAL A 96 -9.21 1.97 20.46
N ASN A 97 -8.52 0.83 20.39
CA ASN A 97 -8.88 -0.35 21.18
C ASN A 97 -8.68 -0.15 22.68
N VAL A 98 -7.65 0.60 23.09
CA VAL A 98 -7.41 0.94 24.50
C VAL A 98 -8.52 1.84 25.06
N PHE A 99 -9.03 2.79 24.28
CA PHE A 99 -10.11 3.69 24.72
C PHE A 99 -11.52 3.06 24.61
N ALA A 100 -11.66 1.94 23.89
CA ALA A 100 -12.91 1.20 23.75
C ALA A 100 -13.12 0.10 24.81
N SER A 101 -12.11 -0.19 25.65
CA SER A 101 -12.22 -1.07 26.83
C SER A 101 -12.48 -0.25 28.09
#